data_AF-A0A2E7WKN3-F1
#
_entry.id   AF-A0A2E7WKN3-F1
#
_cell.length_a   1.000
_cell.length_b   1.000
_cell.length_c   1.000
_cell.angle_alpha   90.00
_cell.angle_beta   90.00
_cell.angle_gamma   90.00
#
_symmetry.space_group_name_H-M   'P 1'
#
loop_
_entity.id
_entity.type
_entity.pdbx_description
1 polymer ?
#
loop_
_entity_poly.entity_id
_entity_poly.type
_entity_poly.pdbx_seq_one_letter_code
_entity_poly.pdbx_strand_id
1 'polypeptide(L)' 'MTRLNWGMVGGGDGSQIGPAHRLGAGLDGAFSFVAGALDH' A
#
# COMPACT_ATOMS: atom_id res chain seq x y z
N MET A 1 -12.37 -13.26 -8.10
CA MET A 1 -12.03 -13.24 -6.65
C MET A 1 -12.22 -11.82 -6.14
N THR A 2 -12.72 -11.65 -4.91
CA THR A 2 -12.85 -10.32 -4.30
C THR A 2 -11.49 -9.85 -3.79
N ARG A 3 -11.13 -8.58 -4.04
CA ARG A 3 -9.87 -8.01 -3.54
C ARG A 3 -9.93 -7.80 -2.04
N LEU A 4 -8.81 -7.99 -1.36
CA LEU A 4 -8.66 -7.72 0.06
C LEU A 4 -8.45 -6.23 0.29
N ASN A 5 -9.21 -5.67 1.24
CA ASN A 5 -8.97 -4.31 1.72
C ASN A 5 -7.65 -4.29 2.50
N TRP A 6 -6.74 -3.40 2.09
CA TRP A 6 -5.42 -3.27 2.68
C TRP A 6 -5.16 -1.81 3.08
N GLY A 7 -4.41 -1.64 4.17
CA GLY A 7 -3.91 -0.35 4.60
C GLY A 7 -2.47 -0.43 5.09
N MET A 8 -1.81 0.73 5.18
CA MET A 8 -0.38 0.84 5.47
C MET A 8 -0.11 1.86 6.57
N VAL A 9 0.93 1.60 7.38
CA VAL A 9 1.44 2.52 8.41
C VAL A 9 2.89 2.83 8.09
N GLY A 10 3.24 4.12 8.03
CA GLY A 10 4.50 4.57 7.44
C GLY A 10 4.52 4.35 5.92
N GLY A 11 5.68 4.51 5.28
CA GLY A 11 5.79 4.33 3.82
C GLY A 11 5.26 5.52 2.99
N GLY A 12 5.17 6.69 3.60
CA GLY A 12 4.72 7.92 2.95
C GLY A 12 5.76 8.58 2.04
N ASP A 13 5.66 9.89 1.81
CA ASP A 13 6.38 10.63 0.77
C ASP A 13 7.91 10.51 0.86
N GLY A 14 8.47 10.56 2.08
CA GLY A 14 9.91 10.42 2.30
C GLY A 14 10.44 8.99 2.25
N SER A 15 9.57 7.99 2.11
CA SER A 15 9.94 6.59 2.25
C SER A 15 10.56 6.00 0.99
N GLN A 16 11.78 5.46 1.12
CA GLN A 16 12.42 4.68 0.06
C GLN A 16 11.72 3.32 -0.20
N ILE A 17 10.92 2.82 0.74
CA ILE A 17 10.26 1.50 0.64
C ILE A 17 8.76 1.60 0.36
N GLY A 18 8.12 2.72 0.69
CA GLY A 18 6.68 2.95 0.47
C GLY A 18 6.21 2.61 -0.95
N PRO A 19 6.88 3.12 -2.01
CA PRO A 19 6.54 2.78 -3.38
C PRO A 19 6.66 1.29 -3.69
N ALA A 20 7.70 0.60 -3.20
CA ALA A 20 7.92 -0.82 -3.46
C ALA A 20 6.79 -1.68 -2.87
N HIS A 21 6.34 -1.39 -1.66
CA HIS A 21 5.23 -2.12 -1.03
C HIS A 21 3.90 -1.89 -1.76
N ARG A 22 3.58 -0.65 -2.15
CA ARG A 22 2.34 -0.36 -2.92
C ARG A 22 2.35 -1.00 -4.30
N LEU A 23 3.50 -0.96 -4.99
CA LEU A 23 3.66 -1.61 -6.29
C LEU A 23 3.54 -3.15 -6.18
N GLY A 24 4.19 -3.75 -5.18
CA GLY A 24 4.09 -5.18 -4.91
C GLY A 24 2.66 -5.62 -4.58
N ALA A 25 1.95 -4.88 -3.73
CA ALA A 25 0.55 -5.17 -3.38
C ALA A 25 -0.41 -5.06 -4.58
N GLY A 26 -0.07 -4.24 -5.58
CA GLY A 26 -0.86 -4.08 -6.80
C GLY A 26 -0.60 -5.16 -7.87
N LEU A 27 0.56 -5.82 -7.86
CA LEU A 27 1.04 -6.64 -8.97
C LEU A 27 0.11 -7.82 -9.31
N ASP A 28 -0.34 -8.54 -8.29
CA ASP A 28 -1.19 -9.73 -8.45
C ASP A 28 -2.69 -9.39 -8.44
N GLY A 29 -3.03 -8.10 -8.33
CA GLY A 29 -4.41 -7.63 -8.30
C GLY A 29 -5.24 -8.12 -7.10
N ALA A 30 -4.59 -8.64 -6.05
CA ALA A 30 -5.23 -9.23 -4.87
C ALA A 30 -5.70 -8.20 -3.84
N PHE A 31 -5.15 -6.98 -3.84
CA PHE A 31 -5.40 -5.98 -2.81
C PHE A 31 -5.98 -4.67 -3.36
N SER A 32 -6.77 -4.00 -2.53
CA SER A 32 -7.23 -2.62 -2.72
C SER A 32 -6.70 -1.78 -1.57
N PHE A 33 -5.90 -0.76 -1.87
CA PHE A 33 -5.38 0.16 -0.87
C PHE A 33 -6.47 1.16 -0.47
N VAL A 34 -6.99 1.04 0.75
CA VAL A 34 -8.18 1.78 1.20
C VAL A 34 -7.96 2.62 2.47
N ALA A 35 -6.82 2.49 3.13
CA ALA A 35 -6.48 3.26 4.32
C ALA A 35 -4.96 3.46 4.47
N GLY A 36 -4.55 4.57 5.05
CA GLY A 36 -3.13 4.83 5.32
C GLY A 36 -2.93 5.79 6.48
N ALA A 37 -2.07 5.41 7.42
CA ALA A 37 -1.40 6.33 8.33
C ALA A 37 0.01 6.57 7.77
N LEU A 38 0.04 7.31 6.66
CA LEU A 38 1.27 7.70 5.99
C LEU A 38 1.87 8.91 6.74
N ASP A 39 3.06 9.36 6.36
CA ASP A 39 3.72 10.51 7.02
C ASP A 39 2.87 11.81 6.93
N HIS A 40 3.36 12.89 7.54
CA HIS A 40 2.58 14.10 7.83
C HIS A 40 1.90 14.74 6.61
#